data_AF-W2FMX2-F1
#
_entry.id   AF-W2FMX2-F1
#
_cell.length_a   1.000
_cell.length_b   1.000
_cell.length_c   1.000
_cell.angle_alpha   90.00
_cell.angle_beta   90.00
_cell.angle_gamma   90.00
#
_symmetry.space_group_name_H-M   'P 1'
#
loop_
_entity.id
_entity.type
_entity.pdbx_description
1 polymer ?
#
loop_
_entity_poly.entity_id
_entity_poly.type
_entity_poly.pdbx_seq_one_letter_code
_entity_poly.pdbx_strand_id
1 'polypeptide(L)'
;MVFMVKKHIVDSSKANEDRNTWLQSMHDKTAMLLIYDYGVSLGRKQDRQAFWKAAEVTLREVVGRLQDLWGATYTGEAVVWRMWATEVVRSQDRSTLDDKIRAPPPSSVLRLLAATDSRVQEYVNDLHHSTQSALDVVNTSIAGSLSAVFC
;
A
#
# COMPACT_ATOMS: atom_id res chain seq x y z
N MET A 1 2.92 4.44 15.41
CA MET A 1 2.62 5.87 15.12
C MET A 1 1.90 6.45 16.31
N VAL A 2 2.28 7.64 16.78
CA VAL A 2 1.74 8.24 18.00
C VAL A 2 1.23 9.65 17.68
N PHE A 3 0.10 10.05 18.24
CA PHE A 3 -0.43 11.40 18.03
C PHE A 3 -0.23 12.23 19.30
N MET A 4 0.01 13.53 19.14
CA MET A 4 0.05 14.49 20.23
C MET A 4 -1.01 15.56 20.00
N VAL A 5 -1.83 15.81 21.01
CA VAL A 5 -2.87 16.84 21.01
C VAL A 5 -2.73 17.67 22.26
N LYS A 6 -2.64 19.00 22.15
CA LYS A 6 -2.49 19.92 23.30
C LYS A 6 -1.41 19.44 24.30
N LYS A 7 -0.25 19.01 23.80
CA LYS A 7 0.89 18.46 24.58
C LYS A 7 0.64 17.11 25.29
N HIS A 8 -0.47 16.43 25.03
CA HIS A 8 -0.76 15.09 25.56
C HIS A 8 -0.53 14.04 24.48
N ILE A 9 0.19 12.98 24.83
CA ILE A 9 0.43 11.82 23.96
C ILE A 9 -0.83 10.96 23.95
N VAL A 10 -1.33 10.65 22.75
CA VAL A 10 -2.45 9.74 22.52
C VAL A 10 -1.89 8.33 22.51
N ASP A 11 -2.43 7.49 23.39
CA ASP A 11 -2.06 6.09 23.50
C ASP A 11 -2.29 5.34 22.18
N SER A 12 -1.19 4.90 21.56
CA SER A 12 -1.20 4.19 20.28
C SER A 12 -1.50 2.69 20.42
N SER A 13 -1.75 2.19 21.65
CA SER A 13 -2.10 0.79 21.91
C SER A 13 -3.58 0.46 21.66
N LYS A 14 -4.42 1.46 21.36
CA LYS A 14 -5.86 1.25 21.13
C LYS A 14 -6.15 0.54 19.81
N ALA A 15 -7.21 -0.26 19.80
CA ALA A 15 -7.69 -1.02 18.65
C ALA A 15 -8.00 -0.11 17.44
N ASN A 16 -7.91 -0.66 16.21
CA ASN A 16 -8.10 0.10 14.96
C ASN A 16 -9.47 0.81 14.88
N GLU A 17 -10.52 0.21 15.46
CA GLU A 17 -11.88 0.79 15.50
C GLU A 17 -11.93 2.05 16.39
N ASP A 18 -11.33 2.00 17.58
CA ASP A 18 -11.22 3.16 18.48
C ASP A 18 -10.38 4.28 17.86
N ARG A 19 -9.36 3.91 17.07
CA ARG A 19 -8.52 4.87 16.36
C ARG A 19 -9.29 5.60 15.26
N ASN A 20 -10.12 4.90 14.49
CA ASN A 20 -10.95 5.52 13.44
C ASN A 20 -12.01 6.45 14.03
N THR A 21 -12.67 6.03 15.11
CA THR A 21 -13.63 6.87 15.85
C THR A 21 -12.94 8.13 16.40
N TRP A 22 -11.73 7.97 16.96
CA TRP A 22 -10.94 9.10 17.42
C TRP A 22 -10.54 10.04 16.27
N LEU A 23 -10.09 9.52 15.13
CA LEU A 23 -9.75 10.31 13.95
C LEU A 23 -10.94 11.15 13.46
N GLN A 24 -12.15 10.57 13.42
CA GLN A 24 -13.38 11.30 13.08
C GLN A 24 -13.68 12.42 14.08
N SER A 25 -13.45 12.20 15.39
CA SER A 25 -13.64 13.22 16.42
C SER A 25 -12.64 14.39 16.36
N MET A 26 -11.57 14.22 15.58
CA MET A 26 -10.46 15.17 15.42
C MET A 26 -10.47 15.91 14.07
N HIS A 27 -11.50 15.73 13.23
CA HIS A 27 -11.53 16.31 11.88
C HIS A 27 -11.35 17.84 11.83
N ASP A 28 -11.81 18.57 12.84
CA ASP A 28 -11.67 20.03 12.96
C ASP A 28 -10.54 20.48 13.91
N LYS A 29 -9.73 19.54 14.42
CA LYS A 29 -8.72 19.81 15.46
C LYS A 29 -7.31 19.50 14.94
N THR A 30 -6.37 20.40 15.20
CA THR A 30 -4.97 20.15 14.86
C THR A 30 -4.35 19.12 15.79
N ALA A 31 -4.12 17.91 15.29
CA ALA A 31 -3.30 16.88 15.92
C ALA A 31 -1.89 16.86 15.30
N MET A 32 -0.87 16.67 16.13
CA MET A 32 0.51 16.53 15.67
C MET A 32 0.88 15.06 15.65
N LEU A 33 1.25 14.54 14.48
CA LEU A 33 1.75 13.18 14.35
C LEU A 33 3.22 13.12 14.78
N LEU A 34 3.51 12.23 15.74
CA LEU A 34 4.85 11.85 16.19
C LEU A 34 5.21 10.51 15.57
N ILE A 35 6.20 10.52 14.68
CA ILE A 35 6.77 9.32 14.08
C ILE A 35 8.06 9.00 14.83
N TYR A 36 7.97 8.10 15.80
CA TYR A 36 9.04 7.79 16.75
C TYR A 36 10.32 7.26 16.09
N ASP A 37 10.23 6.65 14.91
CA ASP A 37 11.39 6.15 14.18
C ASP A 37 12.29 7.27 13.62
N TYR A 38 11.81 8.53 13.64
CA TYR A 38 12.56 9.70 13.17
C TYR A 38 12.77 10.79 14.22
N GLY A 39 12.27 10.64 15.45
CA GLY A 39 12.49 11.60 16.55
C GLY A 39 11.98 13.04 16.31
N VAL A 40 11.30 13.31 15.19
CA VAL A 40 10.88 14.65 14.78
C VAL A 40 9.35 14.75 14.84
N SER A 41 8.87 15.74 15.59
CA SER A 41 7.48 16.18 15.52
C SER A 41 7.23 16.89 14.19
N LEU A 42 6.26 16.43 13.40
CA LEU A 42 5.94 17.01 12.07
C LEU A 42 5.18 18.34 12.16
N GLY A 43 5.67 19.29 12.97
CA GLY A 43 5.04 20.58 13.22
C GLY A 43 5.33 21.61 12.12
N ARG A 44 6.58 21.72 11.65
CA ARG A 44 7.00 22.78 10.71
C ARG A 44 7.00 22.27 9.26
N LYS A 45 6.87 23.20 8.30
CA LYS A 45 6.93 22.88 6.86
C LYS A 45 8.25 22.19 6.47
N GLN A 46 9.36 22.62 7.07
CA GLN A 46 10.69 22.06 6.82
C GLN A 46 10.81 20.61 7.31
N ASP A 47 10.26 20.31 8.49
CA ASP A 47 10.26 18.96 9.06
C ASP A 47 9.46 17.98 8.18
N ARG A 48 8.33 18.44 7.63
CA ARG A 48 7.54 17.65 6.68
C ARG A 48 8.28 17.39 5.37
N GLN A 49 9.04 18.37 4.88
CA GLN A 49 9.84 18.19 3.66
C GLN A 49 11.01 17.22 3.89
N ALA A 50 11.68 17.33 5.03
CA ALA A 50 12.74 16.40 5.42
C ALA A 50 12.21 14.97 5.57
N PHE A 51 11.06 14.82 6.22
CA PHE A 51 10.35 13.53 6.31
C PHE A 51 10.02 12.98 4.92
N TRP A 52 9.48 13.80 4.02
CA TRP A 52 9.15 13.33 2.67
C TRP A 52 10.36 12.84 1.91
N LYS A 53 11.49 13.57 2.01
CA LYS A 53 12.74 13.15 1.41
C LYS A 53 13.24 11.83 2.00
N ALA A 54 13.17 11.65 3.31
CA ALA A 54 13.59 10.40 3.96
C ALA A 54 12.72 9.21 3.52
N ALA A 55 11.39 9.39 3.49
CA ALA A 55 10.46 8.36 3.03
C ALA A 55 10.71 7.98 1.56
N GLU A 56 10.98 8.96 0.71
CA GLU A 56 11.33 8.73 -0.71
C GLU A 56 12.65 7.96 -0.87
N VAL A 57 13.66 8.21 -0.03
CA VAL A 57 14.90 7.43 -0.03
C VAL A 57 14.62 5.97 0.35
N THR A 58 13.90 5.74 1.45
CA THR A 58 13.53 4.38 1.88
C THR A 58 12.72 3.65 0.82
N LEU A 59 11.78 4.32 0.15
CA LEU A 59 11.00 3.71 -0.92
C LEU A 59 11.90 3.27 -2.09
N ARG A 60 12.87 4.11 -2.49
CA ARG A 60 13.82 3.77 -3.56
C ARG A 60 14.72 2.60 -3.17
N GLU A 61 15.18 2.55 -1.93
CA GLU A 61 15.98 1.44 -1.42
C GLU A 61 15.19 0.13 -1.50
N VAL A 62 13.92 0.13 -1.06
CA VAL A 62 13.05 -1.06 -1.15
C VAL A 62 12.78 -1.45 -2.60
N VAL A 63 12.55 -0.49 -3.50
CA VAL A 63 12.43 -0.76 -4.94
C VAL A 63 13.68 -1.46 -5.47
N GLY A 64 14.88 -0.96 -5.14
CA GLY A 64 16.14 -1.57 -5.55
C GLY A 64 16.26 -3.01 -5.07
N ARG A 65 15.98 -3.25 -3.79
CA ARG A 65 16.00 -4.61 -3.20
C ARG A 65 15.00 -5.56 -3.85
N LEU A 66 13.80 -5.08 -4.18
CA LEU A 66 12.81 -5.88 -4.90
C LEU A 66 13.30 -6.23 -6.31
N GLN A 67 13.88 -5.27 -7.03
CA GLN A 67 14.42 -5.49 -8.37
C GLN A 67 15.63 -6.44 -8.36
N ASP A 68 16.49 -6.35 -7.34
CA ASP A 68 17.63 -7.26 -7.20
C ASP A 68 17.20 -8.72 -6.99
N LEU A 69 16.14 -8.93 -6.19
CA LEU A 69 15.64 -10.27 -5.87
C LEU A 69 14.72 -10.85 -6.96
N TRP A 70 13.86 -10.00 -7.53
CA TRP A 70 12.75 -10.45 -8.37
C TRP A 70 12.85 -10.00 -9.81
N GLY A 71 13.81 -9.14 -10.16
CA GLY A 71 13.97 -8.61 -11.52
C GLY A 71 14.36 -9.66 -12.56
N ALA A 72 14.84 -10.83 -12.13
CA ALA A 72 15.05 -11.98 -13.02
C ALA A 72 13.76 -12.77 -13.29
N THR A 73 12.75 -12.66 -12.43
CA THR A 73 11.47 -13.39 -12.52
C THR A 73 10.37 -12.55 -13.13
N TYR A 74 10.36 -11.26 -12.80
CA TYR A 74 9.33 -10.30 -13.22
C TYR A 74 9.96 -9.08 -13.87
N THR A 75 9.34 -8.65 -14.96
CA THR A 75 9.58 -7.38 -15.65
C THR A 75 8.38 -6.47 -15.44
N GLY A 76 8.62 -5.21 -15.12
CA GLY A 76 7.53 -4.24 -14.91
C GLY A 76 8.01 -2.81 -15.02
N GLU A 77 7.08 -1.90 -15.29
CA GLU A 77 7.39 -0.48 -15.30
C GLU A 77 7.82 0.02 -13.91
N ALA A 78 8.60 1.12 -13.87
CA ALA A 78 9.07 1.72 -12.63
C ALA A 78 7.93 2.06 -11.65
N VAL A 79 6.75 2.43 -12.15
CA VAL A 79 5.56 2.71 -11.33
C VAL A 79 5.04 1.46 -10.62
N VAL A 80 5.10 0.28 -11.26
CA VAL A 80 4.64 -0.99 -10.70
C VAL A 80 5.57 -1.45 -9.57
N TRP A 81 6.88 -1.33 -9.77
CA TRP A 81 7.87 -1.59 -8.71
C TRP A 81 7.68 -0.68 -7.50
N ARG A 82 7.40 0.61 -7.74
CA ARG A 82 7.06 1.55 -6.65
C ARG A 82 5.76 1.19 -5.94
N MET A 83 4.74 0.72 -6.67
CA MET A 83 3.49 0.28 -6.07
C MET A 83 3.72 -0.89 -5.12
N TRP A 84 4.53 -1.86 -5.52
CA TRP A 84 4.92 -2.99 -4.67
C TRP A 84 5.71 -2.54 -3.44
N ALA A 85 6.76 -1.73 -3.65
CA ALA A 85 7.56 -1.21 -2.55
C ALA A 85 6.70 -0.41 -1.55
N THR A 86 5.69 0.30 -2.03
CA THR A 86 4.74 1.03 -1.17
C THR A 86 3.95 0.06 -0.30
N GLU A 87 3.42 -1.04 -0.84
CA GLU A 87 2.72 -2.05 -0.03
C GLU A 87 3.63 -2.72 1.02
N VAL A 88 4.90 -2.95 0.68
CA VAL A 88 5.90 -3.48 1.63
C VAL A 88 6.14 -2.50 2.78
N VAL A 89 6.41 -1.23 2.45
CA VAL A 89 6.73 -0.16 3.42
C VAL A 89 5.50 0.29 4.22
N ARG A 90 4.29 0.14 3.66
CA ARG A 90 3.03 0.50 4.34
C ARG A 90 2.74 -0.38 5.56
N SER A 91 3.37 -1.55 5.65
CA SER A 91 3.25 -2.39 6.83
C SER A 91 3.87 -1.71 8.05
N GLN A 92 3.11 -1.62 9.15
CA GLN A 92 3.52 -0.88 10.35
C GLN A 92 4.65 -1.57 11.14
N ASP A 93 5.02 -2.79 10.75
CA ASP A 93 6.01 -3.60 11.44
C ASP A 93 7.31 -3.71 10.61
N ARG A 94 8.26 -2.84 10.95
CA ARG A 94 9.57 -2.78 10.31
C ARG A 94 10.40 -4.04 10.53
N SER A 95 10.09 -4.84 11.56
CA SER A 95 10.77 -6.12 11.81
C SER A 95 10.44 -7.17 10.74
N THR A 96 9.29 -7.03 10.07
CA THR A 96 8.82 -7.95 9.00
C THR A 96 9.17 -7.47 7.60
N LEU A 97 9.89 -6.35 7.46
CA LEU A 97 10.17 -5.73 6.17
C LEU A 97 10.97 -6.66 5.25
N ASP A 98 11.99 -7.34 5.79
CA ASP A 98 12.81 -8.27 5.01
C ASP A 98 12.03 -9.49 4.56
N ASP A 99 11.16 -10.03 5.41
CA ASP A 99 10.29 -11.15 5.06
C ASP A 99 9.31 -10.77 3.94
N LYS A 100 8.76 -9.54 4.00
CA LYS A 100 7.85 -9.02 2.96
C LYS A 100 8.56 -8.77 1.63
N ILE A 101 9.84 -8.40 1.65
CA ILE A 101 10.65 -8.27 0.44
C ILE A 101 10.93 -9.64 -0.20
N ARG A 102 11.08 -10.68 0.62
CA ARG A 102 11.25 -12.08 0.17
C ARG A 102 9.94 -12.75 -0.23
N ALA A 103 8.80 -12.18 0.11
CA ALA A 103 7.50 -12.71 -0.30
C ALA A 103 7.23 -12.43 -1.79
N PRO A 104 6.48 -13.30 -2.48
CA PRO A 104 6.06 -13.06 -3.86
C PRO A 104 5.17 -11.81 -3.97
N PRO A 105 5.03 -11.22 -5.16
CA PRO A 105 4.26 -9.99 -5.35
C PRO A 105 2.79 -10.19 -4.95
N PRO A 106 2.17 -9.20 -4.27
CA PRO A 106 0.74 -9.19 -4.01
C PRO A 106 -0.05 -9.31 -5.31
N SER A 107 -1.22 -9.95 -5.28
CA SER A 107 -2.04 -10.18 -6.49
C SER A 107 -2.40 -8.90 -7.26
N SER A 108 -2.53 -7.77 -6.56
CA SER A 108 -2.77 -6.45 -7.17
C SER A 108 -1.59 -5.97 -8.03
N VAL A 109 -0.36 -6.25 -7.59
CA VAL A 109 0.88 -5.90 -8.30
C VAL A 109 1.18 -6.95 -9.37
N LEU A 110 0.99 -8.24 -9.05
CA LEU A 110 1.31 -9.35 -9.94
C LEU A 110 0.61 -9.23 -11.29
N ARG A 111 -0.64 -8.73 -11.32
CA ARG A 111 -1.39 -8.49 -12.57
C ARG A 111 -0.78 -7.41 -13.48
N LEU A 112 0.07 -6.54 -12.92
CA LEU A 112 0.73 -5.44 -13.62
C LEU A 112 2.18 -5.77 -13.97
N LEU A 113 2.68 -6.93 -13.52
CA LEU A 113 4.00 -7.43 -13.84
C LEU A 113 3.90 -8.41 -15.02
N ALA A 114 4.81 -8.29 -15.97
CA ALA A 114 5.06 -9.34 -16.94
C ALA A 114 6.06 -10.33 -16.33
N ALA A 115 5.85 -11.63 -16.50
CA ALA A 115 6.83 -12.62 -16.11
C ALA A 115 7.87 -12.79 -17.21
N THR A 116 9.13 -12.99 -16.80
CA THR A 116 10.24 -13.23 -17.75
C THR A 116 10.22 -14.67 -18.29
N ASP A 117 9.63 -15.61 -17.53
CA ASP A 117 9.47 -17.02 -17.90
C ASP A 117 8.04 -17.31 -18.42
N SER A 118 7.93 -18.13 -19.47
CA SER A 118 6.64 -18.41 -20.13
C SER A 118 5.64 -19.12 -19.22
N ARG A 119 6.09 -19.97 -18.31
CA ARG A 119 5.20 -20.72 -17.39
C ARG A 119 4.63 -19.82 -16.30
N VAL A 120 5.42 -18.86 -15.83
CA VAL A 120 4.95 -17.85 -14.87
C VAL A 120 4.02 -16.86 -15.59
N GLN A 121 4.28 -16.56 -16.86
CA GLN A 121 3.40 -15.70 -17.65
C GLN A 121 2.03 -16.34 -17.90
N GLU A 122 1.97 -17.65 -18.16
CA GLU A 122 0.70 -18.39 -18.24
C GLU A 122 -0.12 -18.23 -16.96
N TYR A 123 0.50 -18.42 -15.78
CA TYR A 123 -0.18 -18.22 -14.51
C TYR A 123 -0.70 -16.78 -14.30
N VAL A 124 0.09 -15.77 -14.67
CA VAL A 124 -0.33 -14.36 -14.61
C VAL A 124 -1.51 -14.10 -15.55
N ASN A 125 -1.46 -14.65 -16.77
CA ASN A 125 -2.53 -14.52 -17.76
C ASN A 125 -3.83 -15.19 -17.28
N ASP A 126 -3.75 -16.38 -16.70
CA ASP A 126 -4.90 -17.08 -16.13
C ASP A 126 -5.55 -16.26 -15.01
N LEU A 127 -4.73 -15.65 -14.14
CA LEU A 127 -5.22 -14.79 -13.07
C LEU A 127 -5.89 -13.53 -13.61
N HIS A 128 -5.32 -12.94 -14.67
CA HIS A 128 -5.87 -11.76 -15.35
C HIS A 128 -7.21 -12.09 -16.02
N HIS A 129 -7.27 -13.20 -16.76
CA HIS A 129 -8.49 -13.69 -17.41
C HIS A 129 -9.59 -13.98 -16.40
N SER A 130 -9.29 -14.71 -15.31
CA SER A 130 -10.24 -15.00 -14.23
C SER A 130 -10.84 -13.73 -13.62
N THR A 131 -9.99 -12.72 -13.40
CA THR A 131 -10.44 -11.43 -12.84
C THR A 131 -11.37 -10.70 -13.81
N GLN A 132 -11.02 -10.66 -15.10
CA GLN A 132 -11.83 -10.01 -16.12
C GLN A 132 -13.19 -10.71 -16.28
N SER A 133 -13.22 -12.04 -16.30
CA SER A 133 -14.47 -12.80 -16.34
C SER A 133 -15.33 -12.55 -15.10
N ALA A 134 -14.74 -12.48 -13.90
CA ALA A 134 -15.49 -12.17 -12.69
C ALA A 134 -16.10 -10.76 -12.73
N LEU A 135 -15.35 -9.77 -13.22
CA LEU A 135 -15.85 -8.41 -13.42
C LEU A 135 -16.96 -8.37 -14.48
N ASP A 136 -16.83 -9.12 -15.57
CA ASP A 136 -17.83 -9.19 -16.63
C ASP A 136 -19.14 -9.83 -16.13
N VAL A 137 -19.06 -10.90 -15.32
CA VAL A 137 -20.23 -11.50 -14.65
C VAL A 137 -20.93 -10.49 -13.73
N VAL A 138 -20.18 -9.69 -12.98
CA VAL A 138 -20.77 -8.65 -12.11
C VAL A 138 -21.42 -7.54 -12.95
N ASN A 139 -20.73 -7.06 -13.99
CA ASN A 139 -21.24 -6.00 -14.86
C ASN A 139 -22.49 -6.45 -15.63
N THR A 140 -22.50 -7.67 -16.16
CA THR A 140 -23.67 -8.26 -16.82
C THR A 140 -24.81 -8.49 -15.84
N SER A 141 -24.53 -8.91 -14.61
CA SER A 141 -25.54 -9.04 -13.56
C SER A 141 -26.15 -7.69 -13.18
N ILE A 142 -25.34 -6.63 -13.05
CA ILE A 142 -25.82 -5.27 -12.79
C ILE A 142 -26.65 -4.75 -13.97
N ALA A 143 -26.18 -4.93 -15.20
CA ALA A 143 -26.91 -4.53 -16.40
C ALA A 143 -28.24 -5.27 -16.55
N GLY A 144 -28.26 -6.58 -16.28
CA GLY A 144 -29.47 -7.40 -16.27
C GLY A 144 -30.44 -7.01 -15.14
N SER A 145 -29.91 -6.66 -13.96
CA SER A 145 -30.72 -6.17 -12.84
C SER A 145 -31.36 -4.81 -13.15
N LEU A 146 -30.64 -3.91 -13.80
CA LEU A 146 -31.19 -2.62 -14.26
C LEU A 146 -32.23 -2.83 -15.37
N SER A 147 -32.00 -3.77 -16.30
CA SER A 147 -33.00 -4.10 -17.33
C SER A 147 -34.28 -4.71 -16.77
N ALA A 148 -34.21 -5.44 -15.64
CA ALA A 148 -35.38 -6.06 -15.00
C ALA A 148 -36.17 -5.10 -14.10
N VAL A 149 -35.60 -3.95 -13.71
CA VAL A 149 -36.27 -2.93 -12.89
C VAL A 149 -36.99 -1.88 -13.76
N PHE A 150 -36.69 -1.80 -15.05
CA PHE A 150 -37.32 -0.87 -16.02
C PHE A 150 -38.26 -1.54 -17.03
N CYS A 151 -38.63 -2.81 -16.82
CA CYS A 151 -39.76 -3.48 -17.47
C CYS A 151 -40.88 -3.72 -16.47
#